data_AF-A0A529KX19-F1
#
_entry.id   AF-A0A529KX19-F1
#
_cell.length_a   1.000
_cell.length_b   1.000
_cell.length_c   1.000
_cell.angle_alpha   90.00
_cell.angle_beta   90.00
_cell.angle_gamma   90.00
#
_symmetry.space_group_name_H-M   'P 1'
#
loop_
_entity.id
_entity.type
_entity.pdbx_description
1 polymer ?
#
loop_
_entity_poly.entity_id
_entity_poly.type
_entity_poly.pdbx_seq_one_letter_code
_entity_poly.pdbx_strand_id
1 'polypeptide(L)'
;VYARPKTRFSATFMGESTILAGTVTEAKNGIVTASTSAGPISLPGASPAGAGVALAIRPEHLVLGEAKADVALGTAKVSDVVFQGSFKRVLAASTQDPALQFIAKAPASATVQ
;
A
#
# COMPACT_ATOMS: atom_id res chain seq x y z
N VAL A 1 -16.98 -7.49 -1.48
CA VAL A 1 -16.26 -7.75 -0.20
C VAL A 1 -14.74 -7.79 -0.41
N TYR A 2 -14.24 -8.53 -1.40
CA TYR A 2 -12.80 -8.61 -1.73
C TYR A 2 -12.14 -7.27 -2.15
N ALA A 3 -12.81 -6.51 -3.01
CA ALA A 3 -12.28 -5.28 -3.61
C ALA A 3 -12.39 -4.01 -2.73
N ARG A 4 -13.30 -4.01 -1.74
CA ARG A 4 -13.54 -2.90 -0.80
C ARG A 4 -13.98 -3.46 0.56
N PRO A 5 -13.05 -3.99 1.36
CA PRO A 5 -13.39 -4.51 2.69
C PRO A 5 -13.79 -3.34 3.60
N LYS A 6 -14.92 -3.49 4.33
CA LYS A 6 -15.40 -2.47 5.29
C LYS A 6 -14.64 -2.50 6.63
N THR A 7 -13.80 -3.51 6.87
CA THR A 7 -13.08 -3.71 8.13
C THR A 7 -11.66 -4.21 7.90
N ARG A 8 -10.74 -3.89 8.83
CA ARG A 8 -9.35 -4.38 8.83
C ARG A 8 -9.29 -5.91 8.81
N PHE A 9 -10.20 -6.58 9.53
CA PHE A 9 -10.31 -8.03 9.55
C PHE A 9 -10.60 -8.61 8.15
N SER A 10 -11.60 -8.09 7.43
CA SER A 10 -11.92 -8.58 6.08
C SER A 10 -10.83 -8.27 5.06
N ALA A 11 -10.06 -7.19 5.25
CA ALA A 11 -8.94 -6.84 4.38
C ALA A 11 -7.79 -7.87 4.48
N THR A 12 -7.50 -8.35 5.69
CA THR A 12 -6.43 -9.34 5.94
C THR A 12 -6.89 -10.79 5.78
N PHE A 13 -8.19 -11.08 5.92
CA PHE A 13 -8.72 -12.45 5.84
C PHE A 13 -8.81 -13.01 4.41
N MET A 14 -8.95 -12.15 3.39
CA MET A 14 -9.08 -12.56 1.99
C MET A 14 -7.85 -12.14 1.17
N GLY A 15 -6.66 -12.63 1.54
CA GLY A 15 -5.40 -12.42 0.82
C GLY A 15 -4.42 -11.47 1.50
N GLU A 16 -3.17 -11.52 1.07
CA GLU A 16 -2.10 -10.65 1.58
C GLU A 16 -2.43 -9.17 1.33
N SER A 17 -2.04 -8.31 2.27
CA SER A 17 -2.17 -6.85 2.14
C SER A 17 -1.18 -6.15 3.04
N THR A 18 -0.65 -5.04 2.56
CA THR A 18 0.04 -4.08 3.42
C THR A 18 -1.00 -3.18 4.07
N ILE A 19 -0.95 -3.04 5.39
CA ILE A 19 -1.84 -2.14 6.13
C ILE A 19 -1.04 -0.93 6.58
N LEU A 20 -1.41 0.24 6.10
CA LEU A 20 -0.77 1.51 6.43
C LEU A 20 -1.73 2.34 7.28
N ALA A 21 -1.36 2.57 8.54
CA ALA A 21 -2.12 3.44 9.42
C ALA A 21 -1.92 4.91 9.02
N GLY A 22 -2.95 5.73 9.22
CA GLY A 22 -2.86 7.15 9.01
C GLY A 22 -3.95 7.94 9.72
N THR A 23 -3.82 9.25 9.65
CA THR A 23 -4.80 10.20 10.18
C THR A 23 -5.21 11.14 9.07
N VAL A 24 -6.51 11.33 8.87
CA VAL A 24 -7.02 12.28 7.89
C VAL A 24 -6.63 13.69 8.28
N THR A 25 -5.89 14.38 7.42
CA THR A 25 -5.54 15.79 7.62
C THR A 25 -6.49 16.72 6.87
N GLU A 26 -7.05 16.26 5.75
CA GLU A 26 -7.99 17.03 4.94
C GLU A 26 -9.03 16.12 4.29
N ALA A 27 -10.27 16.58 4.20
CA ALA A 27 -11.35 15.92 3.47
C ALA A 27 -12.12 16.96 2.64
N LYS A 28 -11.99 16.89 1.32
CA LYS A 28 -12.58 17.87 0.39
C LYS A 28 -13.00 17.20 -0.92
N ASN A 29 -14.19 17.53 -1.42
CA ASN A 29 -14.69 17.05 -2.72
C ASN A 29 -14.67 15.51 -2.89
N GLY A 30 -14.90 14.75 -1.82
CA GLY A 30 -14.84 13.28 -1.85
C GLY A 30 -13.43 12.68 -1.93
N ILE A 31 -12.40 13.51 -1.74
CA ILE A 31 -11.01 13.10 -1.59
C ILE A 31 -10.60 13.33 -0.13
N VAL A 32 -9.92 12.33 0.42
CA VAL A 32 -9.37 12.33 1.77
C VAL A 32 -7.85 12.27 1.64
N THR A 33 -7.17 13.21 2.28
CA THR A 33 -5.70 13.18 2.44
C THR A 33 -5.39 12.66 3.82
N ALA A 34 -4.72 11.51 3.89
CA ALA A 34 -4.26 10.89 5.13
C ALA A 34 -2.75 11.07 5.29
N SER A 35 -2.32 11.55 6.44
CA SER A 35 -0.92 11.51 6.86
C SER A 35 -0.57 10.09 7.31
N THR A 36 0.45 9.49 6.71
CA THR A 36 0.90 8.12 6.97
C THR A 36 2.43 8.08 7.13
N SER A 37 2.98 6.94 7.58
CA SER A 37 4.45 6.78 7.64
C SER A 37 5.13 6.71 6.27
N ALA A 38 4.38 6.49 5.19
CA ALA A 38 4.88 6.63 3.82
C ALA A 38 4.77 8.06 3.27
N GLY A 39 4.26 9.01 4.08
CA GLY A 39 3.94 10.38 3.67
C GLY A 39 2.44 10.63 3.50
N PRO A 40 2.06 11.84 3.04
CA PRO A 40 0.66 12.17 2.78
C PRO A 40 0.14 11.44 1.55
N ILE A 41 -1.01 10.78 1.69
CA ILE A 41 -1.65 9.98 0.63
C ILE A 41 -3.08 10.50 0.42
N SER A 42 -3.41 10.89 -0.81
CA SER A 42 -4.75 11.37 -1.18
C SER A 42 -5.52 10.31 -1.98
N LEU A 43 -6.72 9.98 -1.51
CA LEU A 43 -7.54 8.90 -2.09
C LEU A 43 -9.03 9.30 -2.06
N PRO A 44 -9.85 8.76 -2.98
CA PRO A 44 -11.31 8.89 -2.86
C PRO A 44 -11.82 8.28 -1.55
N GLY A 45 -12.58 9.05 -0.77
CA GLY A 45 -13.06 8.64 0.54
C GLY A 45 -14.00 9.65 1.19
N ALA A 46 -14.55 9.28 2.35
CA ALA A 46 -15.54 10.09 3.08
C ALA A 46 -15.30 10.07 4.61
N SER A 47 -14.04 10.14 5.03
CA SER A 47 -13.65 10.22 6.44
C SER A 47 -13.39 11.69 6.82
N PRO A 48 -13.84 12.14 8.01
CA PRO A 48 -13.63 13.53 8.43
C PRO A 48 -12.17 13.78 8.81
N ALA A 49 -11.74 15.05 8.73
CA ALA A 49 -10.44 15.47 9.25
C ALA A 49 -10.29 15.12 10.75
N GLY A 50 -9.10 14.66 11.12
CA GLY A 50 -8.77 14.12 12.45
C GLY A 50 -9.12 12.64 12.66
N ALA A 51 -9.85 12.00 11.74
CA ALA A 51 -10.17 10.58 11.88
C ALA A 51 -8.94 9.69 11.67
N GLY A 52 -8.78 8.69 12.55
CA GLY A 52 -7.86 7.58 12.32
C GLY A 52 -8.37 6.66 11.22
N VAL A 53 -7.52 6.33 10.25
CA VAL A 53 -7.83 5.49 9.10
C VAL A 53 -6.75 4.42 8.90
N ALA A 54 -7.10 3.35 8.21
CA ALA A 54 -6.16 2.32 7.79
C ALA A 54 -6.33 2.06 6.29
N LEU A 55 -5.24 2.22 5.54
CA LEU A 55 -5.17 1.96 4.12
C LEU A 55 -4.75 0.51 3.92
N ALA A 56 -5.59 -0.27 3.21
CA ALA A 56 -5.25 -1.63 2.82
C ALA A 56 -4.78 -1.64 1.37
N ILE A 57 -3.53 -2.03 1.17
CA ILE A 57 -2.88 -2.06 -0.14
C ILE A 57 -2.69 -3.52 -0.54
N ARG A 58 -3.29 -3.91 -1.67
CA ARG A 58 -3.15 -5.24 -2.24
C ARG A 58 -1.79 -5.38 -2.95
N PRO A 59 -1.08 -6.51 -2.83
CA PRO A 59 0.22 -6.71 -3.48
C PRO A 59 0.21 -6.50 -4.99
N GLU A 60 -0.87 -6.90 -5.66
CA GLU A 60 -1.08 -6.72 -7.10
C GLU A 60 -1.32 -5.28 -7.54
N HIS A 61 -1.58 -4.36 -6.60
CA HIS A 61 -1.72 -2.93 -6.87
C HIS A 61 -0.43 -2.15 -6.58
N LEU A 62 0.60 -2.80 -6.05
CA LEU A 62 1.92 -2.19 -5.88
C LEU A 62 2.75 -2.37 -7.15
N VAL A 63 3.13 -1.25 -7.74
CA VAL A 63 4.03 -1.20 -8.88
C VAL A 63 5.43 -0.84 -8.39
N LEU A 64 6.42 -1.65 -8.75
CA LEU A 64 7.82 -1.41 -8.44
C LEU A 64 8.48 -0.65 -9.61
N GLY A 65 9.26 0.39 -9.30
CA GLY A 65 10.00 1.19 -10.28
C GLY A 65 9.49 2.62 -10.42
N GLU A 66 10.09 3.37 -11.35
CA GLU A 66 9.84 4.81 -11.56
C GLU A 66 8.57 5.11 -12.38
N ALA A 67 7.71 4.12 -12.59
CA ALA A 67 6.48 4.32 -13.34
C ALA A 67 5.59 5.37 -12.64
N LYS A 68 4.96 6.26 -13.41
CA LYS A 68 3.91 7.16 -12.93
C LYS A 68 2.78 6.33 -12.30
N ALA A 69 2.79 6.22 -10.99
CA ALA A 69 1.68 5.73 -10.20
C ALA A 69 0.81 6.91 -9.75
N ASP A 70 -0.47 6.67 -9.51
CA ASP A 70 -1.39 7.68 -8.98
C ASP A 70 -1.02 8.10 -7.54
N VAL A 71 -0.33 7.21 -6.80
CA VAL A 71 0.11 7.43 -5.41
C VAL A 71 1.54 6.92 -5.25
N ALA A 72 2.44 7.79 -4.80
CA ALA A 72 3.80 7.42 -4.45
C ALA A 72 3.86 6.98 -2.98
N LEU A 73 4.46 5.81 -2.72
CA LEU A 73 4.69 5.27 -1.37
C LEU A 73 6.15 5.40 -0.92
N GLY A 74 6.98 6.08 -1.71
CA GLY A 74 8.39 6.31 -1.46
C GLY A 74 9.30 5.18 -1.94
N THR A 75 10.53 5.18 -1.42
CA THR A 75 11.54 4.17 -1.72
C THR A 75 11.52 3.07 -0.67
N ALA A 76 11.68 1.82 -1.10
CA ALA A 76 11.79 0.67 -0.21
C ALA A 76 12.98 -0.18 -0.63
N LYS A 77 13.64 -0.80 0.35
CA LYS A 77 14.70 -1.78 0.14
C LYS A 77 14.09 -3.17 0.08
N VAL A 78 14.33 -3.88 -1.02
CA VAL A 78 13.92 -5.28 -1.17
C VAL A 78 14.67 -6.14 -0.14
N SER A 79 13.92 -6.91 0.63
CA SER A 79 14.44 -7.84 1.63
C SER A 79 14.33 -9.30 1.20
N ASP A 80 13.32 -9.64 0.38
CA ASP A 80 13.12 -10.99 -0.12
C ASP A 80 12.37 -10.99 -1.46
N VAL A 81 12.66 -11.98 -2.31
CA VAL A 81 12.00 -12.19 -3.61
C VAL A 81 11.77 -13.68 -3.82
N VAL A 82 10.50 -14.08 -3.86
CA VAL A 82 10.10 -15.48 -4.06
C VAL A 82 9.39 -15.64 -5.41
N PHE A 83 9.90 -16.52 -6.27
CA PHE A 83 9.24 -16.88 -7.53
C PHE A 83 8.09 -17.86 -7.30
N GLN A 84 6.90 -17.54 -7.81
CA GLN A 84 5.67 -18.34 -7.66
C GLN A 84 5.04 -18.64 -9.02
N GLY A 85 5.86 -19.10 -9.97
CA GLY A 85 5.42 -19.50 -11.31
C GLY A 85 5.13 -18.31 -12.21
N SER A 86 3.93 -17.74 -12.13
CA SER A 86 3.51 -16.63 -13.01
C SER A 86 3.90 -15.24 -12.51
N PHE A 87 4.40 -15.13 -11.27
CA PHE A 87 4.78 -13.87 -10.64
C PHE A 87 5.90 -14.04 -9.61
N LYS A 88 6.48 -12.92 -9.17
CA LYS A 88 7.38 -12.83 -8.03
C LYS A 88 6.67 -12.13 -6.88
N ARG A 89 6.70 -12.74 -5.69
CA ARG A 89 6.33 -12.09 -4.43
C ARG A 89 7.54 -11.36 -3.90
N VAL A 90 7.42 -10.07 -3.67
CA VAL A 90 8.51 -9.19 -3.23
C VAL A 90 8.17 -8.65 -1.86
N LEU A 91 9.07 -8.85 -0.89
CA LEU A 91 9.04 -8.18 0.40
C LEU A 91 10.03 -7.02 0.37
N ALA A 92 9.59 -5.85 0.84
CA ALA A 92 10.44 -4.67 0.90
C ALA A 92 10.15 -3.84 2.15
N ALA A 93 11.18 -3.23 2.73
CA ALA A 93 11.06 -2.32 3.87
C ALA A 93 11.19 -0.87 3.41
N SER A 94 10.31 0.03 3.85
CA SER A 94 10.44 1.46 3.54
C SER A 94 11.79 2.00 4.02
N THR A 95 12.41 2.88 3.23
CA THR A 95 13.64 3.59 3.65
C THR A 95 13.35 4.72 4.63
N GLN A 96 12.10 5.19 4.69
CA GLN A 96 11.65 6.25 5.60
C GLN A 96 11.24 5.68 6.97
N ASP A 97 10.65 4.49 6.98
CA ASP A 97 10.20 3.79 8.19
C ASP A 97 10.46 2.28 8.06
N PRO A 98 11.55 1.75 8.65
CA PRO A 98 11.86 0.33 8.57
C PRO A 98 10.78 -0.60 9.15
N ALA A 99 9.89 -0.09 10.01
CA ALA A 99 8.75 -0.86 10.52
C ALA A 99 7.64 -1.03 9.47
N LEU A 100 7.61 -0.17 8.45
CA LEU A 100 6.70 -0.30 7.32
C LEU A 100 7.25 -1.30 6.29
N GLN A 101 6.60 -2.45 6.24
CA GLN A 101 6.89 -3.52 5.29
C GLN A 101 5.84 -3.54 4.19
N PHE A 102 6.29 -3.67 2.95
CA PHE A 102 5.46 -3.84 1.76
C PHE A 102 5.55 -5.27 1.25
N ILE A 103 4.42 -5.78 0.76
CA ILE A 103 4.34 -7.03 0.01
C ILE A 103 3.81 -6.68 -1.38
N ALA A 104 4.63 -6.84 -2.41
CA ALA A 104 4.25 -6.54 -3.80
C ALA A 104 4.25 -7.81 -4.66
N LYS A 105 3.40 -7.81 -5.68
CA LYS A 105 3.32 -8.87 -6.68
C LYS A 105 3.81 -8.32 -8.03
N ALA A 106 5.03 -8.71 -8.41
CA ALA A 106 5.64 -8.30 -9.66
C ALA A 106 5.49 -9.39 -10.75
N PRO A 107 5.44 -9.05 -12.04
CA PRO A 107 5.51 -10.03 -13.12
C PRO A 107 6.73 -10.95 -13.00
N ALA A 108 6.61 -12.21 -13.43
CA ALA A 108 7.71 -13.17 -13.43
C ALA A 108 8.97 -12.65 -14.17
N SER A 109 8.77 -11.87 -15.23
CA SER A 109 9.83 -11.26 -16.03
C SER A 109 10.45 -10.01 -15.41
N ALA A 110 9.89 -9.44 -14.35
CA ALA A 110 10.38 -8.21 -13.75
C ALA A 110 11.75 -8.42 -13.11
N THR A 111 12.70 -7.53 -13.39
CA THR A 111 13.94 -7.42 -12.63
C THR A 111 13.64 -6.69 -11.34
N VAL A 112 13.89 -7.34 -10.20
CA VAL A 112 13.70 -6.78 -8.87
C VAL A 112 15.06 -6.83 -8.18
N GLN A 113 15.61 -5.67 -7.82
CA GLN A 113 16.89 -5.49 -7.13
C GLN A 113 16.69 -4.59 -5.91
#